data_AF-A0A1M4M5T7-F1
#
_entry.id   AF-A0A1M4M5T7-F1
#
_cell.length_a   1.000
_cell.length_b   1.000
_cell.length_c   1.000
_cell.angle_alpha   90.00
_cell.angle_beta   90.00
_cell.angle_gamma   90.00
#
_symmetry.space_group_name_H-M   'P 1'
#
loop_
_entity.id
_entity.type
_entity.pdbx_description
1 polymer ?
#
loop_
_entity_poly.entity_id
_entity_poly.type
_entity_poly.pdbx_seq_one_letter_code
_entity_poly.pdbx_strand_id
1 'polypeptide(L)'
;MKLNQIIVYIIFAILILGAFLPVVSYLLIGLLIALIIASKQEKIVWNHLMQNKILLMMIASAVFSSLFSDLWYISILFSILYIMKILFCSIVSCYLEERHINLVIIVVMILGIIVSIIGIIQYFYFDNNMPESWVDSEVYRIDFRAYSTFFNPNILAVFLDLTILTAVVHHESNKKSLCRAFALLCSTLSTMCLLLTYSRNGWISLCISFITLFLINRKYMKYAVIFPILFISFDFFSDTGRLLPQNIAADSSIDYRIKIWKTSLYIIKNNLILGIGQGTVWEQIPIYSNELKAYVSHVHNIYLQRLVDTGIVGLSLFISFIKYLWNKIKLDVFDNKDISLISMGFYIVLLVNGLLDAVSFQEQISIFVWTFIGINLTVTKVYNLSEENYNRATEHTFTKSD
;
A
#
# COMPACT_ATOMS: atom_id res chain seq x y z
N MET A 1 23.47 -1.54 -22.65
CA MET A 1 22.32 -2.08 -21.88
C MET A 1 21.05 -1.74 -22.63
N LYS A 2 20.13 -2.68 -22.89
CA LYS A 2 18.88 -2.34 -23.60
C LYS A 2 18.07 -1.40 -22.71
N LEU A 3 17.54 -0.28 -23.21
CA LEU A 3 16.82 0.75 -22.45
C LEU A 3 15.79 0.17 -21.45
N ASN A 4 15.03 -0.85 -21.86
CA ASN A 4 14.06 -1.53 -20.99
C ASN A 4 14.69 -2.15 -19.73
N GLN A 5 15.94 -2.64 -19.80
CA GLN A 5 16.65 -3.14 -18.63
C GLN A 5 17.00 -2.00 -17.66
N ILE A 6 17.34 -0.81 -18.18
CA ILE A 6 17.59 0.38 -17.36
C ILE A 6 16.33 0.75 -16.58
N ILE A 7 15.18 0.76 -17.27
CA ILE A 7 13.86 1.05 -16.67
C ILE A 7 13.56 0.06 -15.54
N VAL A 8 13.75 -1.24 -15.77
CA VAL A 8 13.55 -2.27 -14.75
C VAL A 8 14.47 -2.04 -13.55
N TYR A 9 15.75 -1.73 -13.75
CA TYR A 9 16.67 -1.44 -12.64
C TYR A 9 16.27 -0.18 -11.86
N ILE A 10 15.77 0.86 -12.52
CA ILE A 10 15.25 2.05 -11.83
C ILE A 10 14.00 1.69 -11.00
N ILE A 11 13.10 0.84 -11.49
CA ILE A 11 11.94 0.35 -10.70
C ILE A 11 12.42 -0.36 -9.43
N PHE A 12 13.43 -1.24 -9.52
CA PHE A 12 14.00 -1.89 -8.34
C PHE A 12 14.71 -0.92 -7.41
N ALA A 13 15.42 0.09 -7.93
CA ALA A 13 16.02 1.13 -7.12
C ALA A 13 14.96 1.94 -6.35
N ILE A 14 13.84 2.30 -6.99
CA ILE A 14 12.69 2.97 -6.36
C ILE A 14 12.13 2.13 -5.21
N LEU A 15 11.96 0.81 -5.42
CA LEU A 15 11.47 -0.12 -4.40
C LEU A 15 12.41 -0.21 -3.20
N ILE A 16 13.72 -0.39 -3.45
CA ILE A 16 14.73 -0.50 -2.40
C ILE A 16 14.79 0.80 -1.60
N LEU A 17 14.95 1.93 -2.28
CA LEU A 17 15.01 3.24 -1.64
C LEU A 17 13.68 3.60 -0.98
N GLY A 18 12.56 3.03 -1.41
CA GLY A 18 11.24 3.32 -0.84
C GLY A 18 11.12 2.93 0.64
N ALA A 19 11.85 1.90 1.07
CA ALA A 19 11.90 1.48 2.46
C ALA A 19 12.76 2.38 3.35
N PHE A 20 13.69 3.16 2.78
CA PHE A 20 14.71 3.91 3.55
C PHE A 20 14.62 5.42 3.35
N LEU A 21 14.38 5.87 2.11
CA LEU A 21 14.49 7.24 1.64
C LEU A 21 13.33 7.56 0.67
N PRO A 22 12.09 7.72 1.17
CA PRO A 22 10.91 7.92 0.33
C PRO A 22 11.04 9.11 -0.62
N VAL A 23 11.59 10.24 -0.14
CA VAL A 23 11.79 11.44 -0.97
C VAL A 23 12.65 11.13 -2.19
N VAL A 24 13.75 10.40 -2.00
CA VAL A 24 14.64 10.00 -3.10
C VAL A 24 13.91 9.06 -4.07
N SER A 25 13.10 8.13 -3.57
CA SER A 25 12.27 7.27 -4.43
C SER A 25 11.26 8.05 -5.26
N TYR A 26 10.61 9.07 -4.71
CA TYR A 26 9.69 9.93 -5.48
C TYR A 26 10.41 10.76 -6.53
N LEU A 27 11.61 11.27 -6.24
CA LEU A 27 12.46 11.91 -7.24
C LEU A 27 12.84 10.93 -8.36
N LEU A 28 13.18 9.69 -8.02
CA LEU A 28 13.44 8.64 -9.01
C LEU A 28 12.21 8.27 -9.83
N ILE A 29 11.00 8.28 -9.26
CA ILE A 29 9.76 8.12 -10.02
C ILE A 29 9.63 9.25 -11.05
N GLY A 30 9.90 10.50 -10.65
CA GLY A 30 9.89 11.65 -11.56
C GLY A 30 10.92 11.51 -12.68
N LEU A 31 12.15 11.12 -12.35
CA LEU A 31 13.22 10.86 -13.32
C LEU A 31 12.88 9.69 -14.25
N LEU A 32 12.23 8.65 -13.75
CA LEU A 32 11.76 7.51 -14.54
C LEU A 32 10.70 7.95 -15.56
N ILE A 33 9.74 8.76 -15.14
CA ILE A 33 8.72 9.34 -16.05
C ILE A 33 9.40 10.22 -17.10
N ALA A 34 10.34 11.08 -16.70
CA ALA A 34 11.10 11.91 -17.64
C ALA A 34 11.92 11.08 -18.64
N LEU A 35 12.52 9.97 -18.19
CA LEU A 35 13.24 9.02 -19.05
C LEU A 35 12.31 8.37 -20.08
N ILE A 36 11.10 7.96 -19.67
CA ILE A 36 10.10 7.38 -20.59
C ILE A 36 9.73 8.38 -21.69
N ILE A 37 9.54 9.64 -21.34
CA ILE A 37 9.22 10.72 -22.30
C ILE A 37 10.43 11.01 -23.21
N ALA A 38 11.63 11.18 -22.64
CA ALA A 38 12.84 11.49 -23.39
C ALA A 38 13.22 10.37 -24.38
N SER A 39 12.90 9.13 -24.03
CA SER A 39 13.12 7.96 -24.89
C SER A 39 11.98 7.65 -25.85
N LYS A 40 10.95 8.51 -25.94
CA LYS A 40 9.78 8.37 -26.81
C LYS A 40 8.97 7.08 -26.56
N GLN A 41 8.98 6.58 -25.32
CA GLN A 41 8.27 5.37 -24.89
C GLN A 41 6.92 5.68 -24.21
N GLU A 42 6.52 6.95 -24.11
CA GLU A 42 5.29 7.39 -23.47
C GLU A 42 4.03 6.78 -24.09
N LYS A 43 4.05 6.49 -25.40
CA LYS A 43 2.92 5.83 -26.08
C LYS A 43 2.58 4.46 -25.50
N ILE A 44 3.58 3.72 -25.02
CA ILE A 44 3.37 2.40 -24.40
C ILE A 44 2.56 2.56 -23.10
N VAL A 45 2.99 3.49 -22.25
CA VAL A 45 2.34 3.78 -20.97
C VAL A 45 0.96 4.40 -21.18
N TRP A 46 0.82 5.28 -22.17
CA TRP A 46 -0.46 5.90 -22.54
C TRP A 46 -1.47 4.86 -23.02
N ASN A 47 -1.06 3.93 -23.88
CA ASN A 47 -1.93 2.85 -24.33
C ASN A 47 -2.42 1.98 -23.15
N HIS A 48 -1.55 1.68 -22.20
CA HIS A 48 -1.92 0.96 -20.98
C HIS A 48 -2.95 1.74 -20.14
N LEU A 49 -2.76 3.05 -19.96
CA LEU A 49 -3.73 3.90 -19.25
C LEU A 49 -5.10 3.92 -19.96
N MET A 50 -5.11 4.03 -21.29
CA MET A 50 -6.34 4.02 -22.09
C MET A 50 -7.10 2.69 -21.99
N GLN A 51 -6.40 1.57 -21.86
CA GLN A 51 -7.00 0.26 -21.61
C GLN A 51 -7.58 0.16 -20.18
N ASN A 52 -6.97 0.84 -19.20
CA ASN A 52 -7.40 0.86 -17.82
C ASN A 52 -8.17 2.13 -17.47
N LYS A 53 -9.39 2.28 -18.01
CA LYS A 53 -10.25 3.47 -17.84
C LYS A 53 -10.40 3.96 -16.39
N ILE A 54 -10.38 3.05 -15.41
CA ILE A 54 -10.48 3.41 -13.99
C ILE A 54 -9.28 4.25 -13.51
N LEU A 55 -8.06 3.96 -13.99
CA LEU A 55 -6.86 4.74 -13.64
C LEU A 55 -6.98 6.16 -14.20
N LEU A 56 -7.52 6.32 -15.41
CA LEU A 56 -7.80 7.63 -16.01
C LEU A 56 -8.86 8.40 -15.21
N MET A 57 -9.92 7.72 -14.76
CA MET A 57 -10.95 8.34 -13.92
C MET A 57 -10.37 8.80 -12.57
N MET A 58 -9.43 8.06 -11.99
CA MET A 58 -8.73 8.46 -10.77
C MET A 58 -7.86 9.70 -11.00
N ILE A 59 -7.13 9.78 -12.12
CA ILE A 59 -6.39 10.99 -12.52
C ILE A 59 -7.36 12.17 -12.67
N ALA A 60 -8.46 11.99 -13.40
CA ALA A 60 -9.45 13.04 -13.60
C ALA A 60 -10.01 13.53 -12.25
N SER A 61 -10.35 12.61 -11.34
CA SER A 61 -10.86 12.97 -10.00
C SER A 61 -9.87 13.82 -9.20
N ALA A 62 -8.56 13.55 -9.33
CA ALA A 62 -7.52 14.31 -8.64
C ALA A 62 -7.39 15.73 -9.22
N VAL A 63 -7.40 15.84 -10.55
CA VAL A 63 -7.36 17.14 -11.25
C VAL A 63 -8.60 17.97 -10.91
N PHE A 64 -9.80 17.40 -11.03
CA PHE A 64 -11.04 18.10 -10.73
C PHE A 64 -11.10 18.57 -9.27
N SER A 65 -10.81 17.70 -8.31
CA SER A 65 -10.74 18.06 -6.88
C SER A 65 -9.79 19.24 -6.62
N SER A 66 -8.70 19.36 -7.37
CA SER A 66 -7.73 20.46 -7.20
C SER A 66 -8.18 21.78 -7.78
N LEU A 67 -8.89 21.76 -8.91
CA LEU A 67 -9.37 22.96 -9.58
C LEU A 67 -10.45 23.70 -8.76
N PHE A 68 -11.17 22.98 -7.91
CA PHE A 68 -12.26 23.51 -7.09
C PHE A 68 -11.90 23.63 -5.60
N SER A 69 -10.62 23.47 -5.25
CA SER A 69 -10.13 23.65 -3.88
C SER A 69 -9.82 25.12 -3.60
N ASP A 70 -10.17 25.59 -2.40
CA ASP A 70 -9.76 26.92 -1.92
C ASP A 70 -8.23 27.07 -1.89
N LEU A 71 -7.53 25.98 -1.62
CA LEU A 71 -6.07 25.88 -1.59
C LEU A 71 -5.55 25.16 -2.83
N TRP A 72 -5.98 25.62 -4.01
CA TRP A 72 -5.74 24.97 -5.30
C TRP A 72 -4.27 24.63 -5.56
N TYR A 73 -3.31 25.48 -5.15
CA TYR A 73 -1.88 25.24 -5.36
C TYR A 73 -1.36 24.04 -4.54
N ILE A 74 -1.83 23.89 -3.29
CA ILE A 74 -1.52 22.72 -2.45
C ILE A 74 -2.16 21.49 -3.05
N SER A 75 -3.45 21.58 -3.41
CA SER A 75 -4.17 20.44 -3.97
C SER A 75 -3.58 19.97 -5.30
N ILE A 76 -3.10 20.88 -6.15
CA ILE A 76 -2.38 20.53 -7.38
C ILE A 76 -1.10 19.76 -7.04
N LEU A 77 -0.31 20.21 -6.06
CA LEU A 77 0.93 19.51 -5.66
C LEU A 77 0.64 18.06 -5.22
N PHE A 78 -0.35 17.87 -4.33
CA PHE A 78 -0.75 16.53 -3.89
C PHE A 78 -1.34 15.69 -5.03
N SER A 79 -2.08 16.30 -5.95
CA SER A 79 -2.60 15.61 -7.13
C SER A 79 -1.50 15.22 -8.11
N ILE A 80 -0.43 16.00 -8.27
CA ILE A 80 0.75 15.62 -9.05
C ILE A 80 1.39 14.39 -8.43
N LEU A 81 1.61 14.37 -7.10
CA LEU A 81 2.15 13.19 -6.42
C LEU A 81 1.24 11.96 -6.61
N TYR A 82 -0.07 12.14 -6.55
CA TYR A 82 -1.03 11.05 -6.80
C TYR A 82 -0.97 10.54 -8.25
N ILE A 83 -0.89 11.44 -9.24
CA ILE A 83 -0.74 11.09 -10.65
C ILE A 83 0.60 10.38 -10.90
N MET A 84 1.68 10.83 -10.28
CA MET A 84 2.99 10.16 -10.35
C MET A 84 2.91 8.70 -9.88
N LYS A 85 2.14 8.41 -8.82
CA LYS A 85 1.90 7.05 -8.34
C LYS A 85 1.15 6.18 -9.36
N ILE A 86 0.12 6.73 -10.02
CA ILE A 86 -0.64 6.03 -11.08
C ILE A 86 0.24 5.77 -12.32
N LEU A 87 1.06 6.75 -12.70
CA LEU A 87 2.02 6.60 -13.80
C LEU A 87 3.08 5.55 -13.46
N PHE A 88 3.63 5.57 -12.25
CA PHE A 88 4.57 4.57 -11.78
C PHE A 88 3.99 3.16 -11.83
N CYS A 89 2.76 2.97 -11.34
CA CYS A 89 2.02 1.71 -11.45
C CYS A 89 1.87 1.25 -12.92
N SER A 90 1.57 2.17 -13.83
CA SER A 90 1.43 1.85 -15.26
C SER A 90 2.78 1.47 -15.89
N ILE A 91 3.87 2.13 -15.50
CA ILE A 91 5.23 1.77 -15.93
C ILE A 91 5.59 0.38 -15.39
N VAL A 92 5.34 0.09 -14.11
CA VAL A 92 5.52 -1.24 -13.52
C VAL A 92 4.79 -2.31 -14.34
N SER A 93 3.52 -2.07 -14.66
CA SER A 93 2.69 -2.98 -15.46
C SER A 93 3.19 -3.20 -16.89
N CYS A 94 3.89 -2.24 -17.49
CA CYS A 94 4.37 -2.33 -18.87
C CYS A 94 5.74 -3.00 -18.99
N TYR A 95 6.59 -2.85 -17.96
CA TYR A 95 8.01 -3.21 -18.03
C TYR A 95 8.42 -4.35 -17.09
N LEU A 96 7.69 -4.62 -16.00
CA LEU A 96 7.89 -5.85 -15.25
C LEU A 96 7.21 -7.02 -15.98
N GLU A 97 7.93 -8.13 -16.05
CA GLU A 97 7.53 -9.35 -16.76
C GLU A 97 7.51 -10.48 -15.70
N GLU A 98 6.92 -11.64 -16.03
CA GLU A 98 6.85 -12.77 -15.09
C GLU A 98 8.20 -13.15 -14.49
N ARG A 99 9.29 -13.10 -15.28
CA ARG A 99 10.66 -13.36 -14.81
C ARG A 99 11.15 -12.39 -13.74
N HIS A 100 10.59 -11.17 -13.68
CA HIS A 100 10.96 -10.14 -12.70
C HIS A 100 10.17 -10.29 -11.39
N ILE A 101 8.99 -10.93 -11.41
CA ILE A 101 8.09 -11.03 -10.25
C ILE A 101 8.77 -11.74 -9.08
N ASN A 102 9.48 -12.85 -9.34
CA ASN A 102 10.21 -13.54 -8.28
C ASN A 102 11.32 -12.67 -7.66
N LEU A 103 11.95 -11.79 -8.45
CA LEU A 103 12.93 -10.83 -7.93
C LEU A 103 12.26 -9.77 -7.04
N VAL A 104 11.06 -9.30 -7.38
CA VAL A 104 10.28 -8.39 -6.51
C VAL A 104 9.99 -9.05 -5.16
N ILE A 105 9.54 -10.31 -5.16
CA ILE A 105 9.29 -11.09 -3.94
C ILE A 105 10.56 -11.18 -3.08
N ILE A 106 11.70 -11.54 -3.68
CA ILE A 106 12.98 -11.63 -2.98
C ILE A 106 13.40 -10.26 -2.42
N VAL A 107 13.28 -9.18 -3.20
CA VAL A 107 13.63 -7.83 -2.75
C VAL A 107 12.76 -7.40 -1.56
N VAL A 108 11.44 -7.61 -1.62
CA VAL A 108 10.55 -7.32 -0.49
C VAL A 108 10.96 -8.08 0.76
N MET A 109 11.33 -9.37 0.63
CA MET A 109 11.79 -10.16 1.77
C MET A 109 13.13 -9.68 2.35
N ILE A 110 14.09 -9.30 1.49
CA ILE A 110 15.37 -8.72 1.91
C ILE A 110 15.13 -7.41 2.66
N LEU A 111 14.31 -6.52 2.10
CA LEU A 111 13.94 -5.26 2.77
C LEU A 111 13.25 -5.53 4.10
N GLY A 112 12.34 -6.50 4.14
CA GLY A 112 11.69 -6.96 5.38
C GLY A 112 12.68 -7.38 6.45
N ILE A 113 13.69 -8.20 6.11
CA ILE A 113 14.75 -8.61 7.04
C ILE A 113 15.52 -7.39 7.55
N ILE A 114 16.00 -6.52 6.65
CA ILE A 114 16.82 -5.37 7.02
C ILE A 114 16.04 -4.40 7.92
N VAL A 115 14.83 -4.02 7.50
CA VAL A 115 13.95 -3.11 8.26
C VAL A 115 13.59 -3.70 9.62
N SER A 116 13.35 -5.02 9.69
CA SER A 116 13.05 -5.71 10.95
C SER A 116 14.25 -5.71 11.90
N ILE A 117 15.45 -5.98 11.39
CA ILE A 117 16.68 -5.93 12.19
C ILE A 117 16.88 -4.52 12.74
N ILE A 118 16.74 -3.48 11.90
CA ILE A 118 16.85 -2.09 12.34
C ILE A 118 15.81 -1.78 13.42
N GLY A 119 14.54 -2.20 13.24
CA GLY A 119 13.48 -1.95 14.22
C GLY A 119 13.67 -2.70 15.54
N ILE A 120 14.16 -3.94 15.50
CA ILE A 120 14.49 -4.72 16.69
C ILE A 120 15.66 -4.09 17.44
N ILE A 121 16.74 -3.72 16.73
CA ILE A 121 17.89 -3.03 17.34
C ILE A 121 17.44 -1.70 17.94
N GLN A 122 16.64 -0.92 17.21
CA GLN A 122 16.10 0.34 17.69
C GLN A 122 15.32 0.15 19.00
N TYR A 123 14.49 -0.89 19.10
CA TYR A 123 13.70 -1.15 20.30
C TYR A 123 14.55 -1.43 21.55
N PHE A 124 15.68 -2.14 21.40
CA PHE A 124 16.49 -2.56 22.55
C PHE A 124 17.65 -1.62 22.89
N TYR A 125 18.15 -0.85 21.92
CA TYR A 125 19.44 -0.15 22.06
C TYR A 125 19.38 1.36 21.83
N PHE A 126 18.33 1.90 21.23
CA PHE A 126 18.25 3.35 20.99
C PHE A 126 17.45 4.01 22.10
N ASP A 127 17.79 5.27 22.39
CA ASP A 127 17.04 6.06 23.37
C ASP A 127 15.55 6.11 22.98
N ASN A 128 14.68 6.00 23.97
CA ASN A 128 13.21 5.95 23.84
C ASN A 128 12.60 7.29 23.38
N ASN A 129 13.28 8.03 22.50
CA ASN A 129 12.79 9.24 21.89
C ASN A 129 11.76 8.88 20.81
N MET A 130 10.51 8.78 21.24
CA MET A 130 9.34 8.73 20.37
C MET A 130 8.37 9.87 20.75
N PRO A 131 7.55 10.37 19.82
CA PRO A 131 6.50 11.32 20.16
C PRO A 131 5.53 10.74 21.20
N GLU A 132 5.27 11.46 22.29
CA GLU A 132 4.33 11.05 23.35
C GLU A 132 2.95 10.69 22.78
N SER A 133 2.50 11.40 21.74
CA SER A 133 1.23 11.11 21.03
C SER A 133 1.11 9.71 20.41
N TRP A 134 2.19 8.93 20.31
CA TRP A 134 2.16 7.59 19.71
C TRP A 134 1.77 6.49 20.68
N VAL A 135 1.85 6.74 21.99
CA VAL A 135 1.42 5.82 23.05
C VAL A 135 0.88 6.60 24.21
N ASP A 136 -0.33 6.24 24.62
CA ASP A 136 -0.87 6.66 25.91
C ASP A 136 -0.24 5.84 27.03
N SER A 137 0.86 6.34 27.61
CA SER A 137 1.62 5.66 28.67
C SER A 137 0.87 5.62 30.00
N GLU A 138 -0.16 6.44 30.18
CA GLU A 138 -1.05 6.38 31.35
C GLU A 138 -2.00 5.18 31.25
N VAL A 139 -2.37 4.79 30.03
CA VAL A 139 -3.28 3.66 29.75
C VAL A 139 -2.54 2.36 29.48
N TYR A 140 -1.38 2.41 28.81
CA TYR A 140 -0.62 1.24 28.38
C TYR A 140 0.78 1.21 28.99
N ARG A 141 1.22 0.02 29.40
CA ARG A 141 2.58 -0.22 29.90
C ARG A 141 3.57 -0.41 28.75
N ILE A 142 3.72 0.62 27.92
CA ILE A 142 4.60 0.61 26.76
C ILE A 142 5.43 1.89 26.77
N ASP A 143 6.74 1.72 26.98
CA ASP A 143 7.68 2.85 27.02
C ASP A 143 8.16 3.24 25.62
N PHE A 144 8.16 2.29 24.68
CA PHE A 144 8.67 2.52 23.33
C PHE A 144 7.98 1.63 22.29
N ARG A 145 7.85 2.14 21.07
CA ARG A 145 7.32 1.39 19.92
C ARG A 145 8.33 1.43 18.77
N ALA A 146 8.69 0.26 18.26
CA ALA A 146 9.57 0.17 17.10
C ALA A 146 8.92 0.84 15.88
N TYR A 147 9.67 1.72 15.21
CA TYR A 147 9.24 2.43 14.00
C TYR A 147 10.23 2.32 12.84
N SER A 148 11.45 1.84 13.10
CA SER A 148 12.51 1.56 12.13
C SER A 148 12.71 2.73 11.15
N THR A 149 12.96 2.44 9.88
CA THR A 149 13.13 3.42 8.80
C THR A 149 11.83 4.08 8.35
N PHE A 150 10.70 3.71 8.96
CA PHE A 150 9.37 4.21 8.59
C PHE A 150 8.88 5.39 9.44
N PHE A 151 9.61 5.73 10.51
CA PHE A 151 9.32 6.88 11.37
C PHE A 151 7.86 6.95 11.88
N ASN A 152 7.17 5.81 11.90
CA ASN A 152 5.86 5.63 12.50
C ASN A 152 5.59 4.12 12.68
N PRO A 153 5.20 3.66 13.88
CA PRO A 153 4.99 2.23 14.14
C PRO A 153 3.79 1.64 13.37
N ASN A 154 2.75 2.42 13.07
CA ASN A 154 1.61 1.95 12.28
C ASN A 154 1.98 1.79 10.81
N ILE A 155 2.79 2.71 10.27
CA ILE A 155 3.29 2.61 8.89
C ILE A 155 4.21 1.39 8.77
N LEU A 156 5.14 1.22 9.70
CA LEU A 156 6.00 0.06 9.78
C LEU A 156 5.19 -1.25 9.81
N ALA A 157 4.14 -1.31 10.63
CA ALA A 157 3.32 -2.51 10.75
C ALA A 157 2.70 -2.94 9.41
N VAL A 158 2.19 -2.01 8.59
CA VAL A 158 1.63 -2.34 7.26
C VAL A 158 2.71 -2.88 6.31
N PHE A 159 3.94 -2.36 6.38
CA PHE A 159 5.06 -2.91 5.62
C PHE A 159 5.41 -4.33 6.10
N LEU A 160 5.47 -4.55 7.42
CA LEU A 160 5.76 -5.86 7.99
C LEU A 160 4.67 -6.89 7.68
N ASP A 161 3.40 -6.48 7.61
CA ASP A 161 2.32 -7.37 7.16
C ASP A 161 2.56 -7.84 5.72
N LEU A 162 2.97 -6.93 4.81
CA LEU A 162 3.36 -7.29 3.44
C LEU A 162 4.54 -8.27 3.43
N THR A 163 5.58 -8.03 4.23
CA THR A 163 6.78 -8.89 4.24
C THR A 163 6.46 -10.27 4.83
N ILE A 164 5.64 -10.34 5.88
CA ILE A 164 5.17 -11.61 6.47
C ILE A 164 4.32 -12.39 5.46
N LEU A 165 3.36 -11.75 4.81
CA LEU A 165 2.54 -12.37 3.76
C LEU A 165 3.42 -12.91 2.62
N THR A 166 4.37 -12.09 2.15
CA THR A 166 5.34 -12.45 1.10
C THR A 166 6.16 -13.67 1.52
N ALA A 167 6.73 -13.65 2.72
CA ALA A 167 7.55 -14.72 3.24
C ALA A 167 6.76 -16.02 3.45
N VAL A 168 5.56 -15.95 4.04
CA VAL A 168 4.72 -17.12 4.26
C VAL A 168 4.28 -17.76 2.95
N VAL A 169 3.81 -16.96 1.97
CA VAL A 169 3.43 -17.50 0.66
C VAL A 169 4.65 -18.12 -0.03
N HIS A 170 5.80 -17.44 -0.01
CA HIS A 170 7.03 -17.96 -0.61
C HIS A 170 7.49 -19.26 0.06
N HIS A 171 7.40 -19.38 1.39
CA HIS A 171 7.72 -20.60 2.14
C HIS A 171 6.83 -21.77 1.71
N GLU A 172 5.52 -21.56 1.60
CA GLU A 172 4.56 -22.63 1.29
C GLU A 172 4.62 -23.09 -0.17
N SER A 173 5.00 -22.20 -1.08
CA SER A 173 5.04 -22.50 -2.52
C SER A 173 6.39 -23.07 -2.99
N ASN A 174 7.46 -22.91 -2.21
CA ASN A 174 8.79 -23.39 -2.57
C ASN A 174 9.16 -24.70 -1.87
N LYS A 175 9.74 -25.65 -2.63
CA LYS A 175 10.22 -26.94 -2.09
C LYS A 175 11.68 -26.93 -1.65
N LYS A 176 12.49 -25.98 -2.15
CA LYS A 176 13.93 -25.88 -1.85
C LYS A 176 14.13 -25.44 -0.40
N SER A 177 14.93 -26.20 0.36
CA SER A 177 15.20 -25.94 1.79
C SER A 177 15.77 -24.54 2.02
N LEU A 178 16.70 -24.07 1.18
CA LEU A 178 17.30 -22.75 1.30
C LEU A 178 16.27 -21.62 1.13
N CYS A 179 15.38 -21.71 0.13
CA CYS A 179 14.31 -20.73 -0.08
C CYS A 179 13.33 -20.71 1.10
N ARG A 180 12.99 -21.90 1.63
CA ARG A 180 12.14 -22.03 2.82
C ARG A 180 12.80 -21.47 4.07
N ALA A 181 14.09 -21.72 4.28
CA ALA A 181 14.85 -21.19 5.41
C ALA A 181 14.95 -19.66 5.35
N PHE A 182 15.21 -19.11 4.16
CA PHE A 182 15.22 -17.67 3.93
C PHE A 182 13.85 -17.03 4.22
N ALA A 183 12.77 -17.67 3.75
CA ALA A 183 11.41 -17.23 4.04
C ALA A 183 11.05 -17.32 5.52
N LEU A 184 11.44 -18.40 6.19
CA LEU A 184 11.21 -18.56 7.62
C LEU A 184 11.92 -17.44 8.40
N LEU A 185 13.21 -17.19 8.10
CA LEU A 185 13.97 -16.09 8.70
C LEU A 185 13.27 -14.73 8.52
N CYS A 186 12.84 -14.42 7.30
CA CYS A 186 12.12 -13.18 7.00
C CYS A 186 10.81 -13.07 7.80
N SER A 187 10.01 -14.14 7.82
CA SER A 187 8.72 -14.16 8.54
C SER A 187 8.92 -14.02 10.06
N THR A 188 9.93 -14.67 10.63
CA THR A 188 10.22 -14.62 12.06
C THR A 188 10.67 -13.21 12.46
N LEU A 189 11.67 -12.65 11.78
CA LEU A 189 12.16 -11.30 12.09
C LEU A 189 11.07 -10.24 11.90
N SER A 190 10.30 -10.34 10.81
CA SER A 190 9.21 -9.41 10.55
C SER A 190 8.11 -9.51 11.59
N THR A 191 7.76 -10.74 12.03
CA THR A 191 6.78 -10.95 13.10
C THR A 191 7.28 -10.41 14.44
N MET A 192 8.54 -10.66 14.80
CA MET A 192 9.14 -10.11 16.02
C MET A 192 9.10 -8.58 16.00
N CYS A 193 9.52 -7.96 14.89
CA CYS A 193 9.45 -6.51 14.75
C CYS A 193 8.00 -6.00 14.82
N LEU A 194 7.03 -6.71 14.21
CA LEU A 194 5.61 -6.36 14.23
C LEU A 194 5.03 -6.36 15.64
N LEU A 195 5.43 -7.32 16.49
CA LEU A 195 5.07 -7.35 17.91
C LEU A 195 5.60 -6.10 18.63
N LEU A 196 6.86 -5.75 18.40
CA LEU A 196 7.51 -4.57 19.00
C LEU A 196 6.97 -3.22 18.49
N THR A 197 6.21 -3.21 17.38
CA THR A 197 5.48 -2.00 16.96
C THR A 197 4.25 -1.71 17.83
N TYR A 198 3.74 -2.69 18.57
CA TYR A 198 2.48 -2.64 19.31
C TYR A 198 1.28 -2.10 18.49
N SER A 199 1.30 -2.22 17.16
CA SER A 199 0.25 -1.73 16.27
C SER A 199 -0.91 -2.71 16.21
N ARG A 200 -1.97 -2.46 17.00
CA ARG A 200 -3.20 -3.29 17.00
C ARG A 200 -3.81 -3.41 15.61
N ASN A 201 -3.79 -2.31 14.84
CA ASN A 201 -4.34 -2.30 13.49
C ASN A 201 -3.58 -3.27 12.57
N GLY A 202 -2.24 -3.28 12.67
CA GLY A 202 -1.38 -4.23 11.96
C GLY A 202 -1.63 -5.69 12.35
N TRP A 203 -1.78 -5.97 13.65
CA TRP A 203 -2.07 -7.33 14.12
C TRP A 203 -3.42 -7.83 13.58
N ILE A 204 -4.47 -7.00 13.66
CA ILE A 204 -5.81 -7.32 13.18
C ILE A 204 -5.83 -7.50 11.65
N SER A 205 -5.18 -6.61 10.91
CA SER A 205 -5.12 -6.69 9.45
C SER A 205 -4.42 -7.95 8.96
N LEU A 206 -3.32 -8.34 9.59
CA LEU A 206 -2.61 -9.57 9.25
C LEU A 206 -3.48 -10.80 9.52
N CYS A 207 -4.17 -10.85 10.68
CA CYS A 207 -5.09 -11.92 11.01
C CYS A 207 -6.22 -12.05 9.98
N ILE A 208 -6.90 -10.95 9.64
CA ILE A 208 -8.00 -10.96 8.65
C ILE A 208 -7.47 -11.36 7.25
N SER A 209 -6.24 -10.97 6.92
CA SER A 209 -5.59 -11.36 5.66
C SER A 209 -5.34 -12.87 5.60
N PHE A 210 -4.81 -13.48 6.66
CA PHE A 210 -4.64 -14.94 6.69
C PHE A 210 -5.96 -15.71 6.77
N ILE A 211 -6.98 -15.18 7.44
CA ILE A 211 -8.34 -15.74 7.38
C ILE A 211 -8.85 -15.72 5.94
N THR A 212 -8.66 -14.61 5.21
CA THR A 212 -9.06 -14.51 3.81
C THR A 212 -8.29 -15.51 2.94
N LEU A 213 -6.97 -15.62 3.10
CA LEU A 213 -6.16 -16.61 2.39
C LEU A 213 -6.55 -18.04 2.73
N PHE A 214 -6.94 -18.33 3.97
CA PHE A 214 -7.47 -19.63 4.39
C PHE A 214 -8.79 -19.97 3.68
N LEU A 215 -9.70 -19.00 3.54
CA LEU A 215 -10.96 -19.20 2.82
C LEU A 215 -10.75 -19.47 1.33
N ILE A 216 -9.67 -18.95 0.76
CA ILE A 216 -9.26 -19.21 -0.63
C ILE A 216 -8.55 -20.57 -0.74
N ASN A 217 -7.60 -20.84 0.14
CA ASN A 217 -6.78 -22.04 0.14
C ASN A 217 -6.53 -22.52 1.58
N ARG A 218 -7.07 -23.72 1.89
CA ARG A 218 -7.02 -24.33 3.24
C ARG A 218 -5.61 -24.49 3.79
N LYS A 219 -4.56 -24.51 2.95
CA LYS A 219 -3.16 -24.59 3.40
C LYS A 219 -2.76 -23.44 4.35
N TYR A 220 -3.43 -22.29 4.27
CA TYR A 220 -3.17 -21.13 5.12
C TYR A 220 -3.90 -21.16 6.47
N MET A 221 -4.71 -22.19 6.75
CA MET A 221 -5.44 -22.33 8.03
C MET A 221 -4.53 -22.21 9.25
N LYS A 222 -3.34 -22.83 9.19
CA LYS A 222 -2.37 -22.80 10.30
C LYS A 222 -1.96 -21.38 10.66
N TYR A 223 -1.78 -20.49 9.68
CA TYR A 223 -1.41 -19.09 9.92
C TYR A 223 -2.60 -18.27 10.43
N ALA A 224 -3.81 -18.55 9.93
CA ALA A 224 -5.04 -17.94 10.43
C ALA A 224 -5.30 -18.26 11.92
N VAL A 225 -4.71 -19.34 12.45
CA VAL A 225 -4.77 -19.72 13.87
C VAL A 225 -3.54 -19.23 14.65
N ILE A 226 -2.34 -19.39 14.11
CA ILE A 226 -1.08 -19.04 14.78
C ILE A 226 -1.01 -17.54 15.11
N PHE A 227 -1.33 -16.65 14.16
CA PHE A 227 -1.16 -15.21 14.38
C PHE A 227 -2.11 -14.63 15.45
N PRO A 228 -3.42 -14.93 15.47
CA PRO A 228 -4.27 -14.48 16.56
C PRO A 228 -3.80 -14.97 17.93
N ILE A 229 -3.42 -16.26 18.04
CA ILE A 229 -2.91 -16.83 19.29
C ILE A 229 -1.62 -16.12 19.70
N LEU A 230 -0.71 -15.87 18.76
CA LEU A 230 0.55 -15.19 19.01
C LEU A 230 0.32 -13.77 19.54
N PHE A 231 -0.54 -12.98 18.90
CA PHE A 231 -0.80 -11.60 19.31
C PHE A 231 -1.51 -11.51 20.67
N ILE A 232 -2.50 -12.39 20.91
CA ILE A 232 -3.18 -12.47 22.20
C ILE A 232 -2.20 -12.89 23.30
N SER A 233 -1.39 -13.91 23.05
CA SER A 233 -0.39 -14.40 24.02
C SER A 233 0.66 -13.32 24.30
N PHE A 234 1.15 -12.64 23.26
CA PHE A 234 2.12 -11.56 23.44
C PHE A 234 1.56 -10.41 24.27
N ASP A 235 0.35 -9.92 23.99
CA ASP A 235 -0.27 -8.86 24.79
C ASP A 235 -0.46 -9.27 26.26
N PHE A 236 -0.86 -10.53 26.48
CA PHE A 236 -1.04 -11.08 27.82
C PHE A 236 0.27 -11.24 28.59
N PHE A 237 1.30 -11.84 27.99
CA PHE A 237 2.58 -12.09 28.67
C PHE A 237 3.44 -10.84 28.82
N SER A 238 3.33 -9.88 27.90
CA SER A 238 4.01 -8.59 28.02
C SER A 238 3.25 -7.59 28.90
N ASP A 239 2.05 -7.95 29.38
CA ASP A 239 1.19 -7.13 30.24
C ASP A 239 0.97 -5.71 29.67
N THR A 240 0.86 -5.59 28.34
CA THR A 240 0.75 -4.28 27.70
C THR A 240 -0.65 -3.72 27.75
N GLY A 241 -1.65 -4.60 27.88
CA GLY A 241 -3.06 -4.25 27.97
C GLY A 241 -3.64 -3.68 26.68
N ARG A 242 -2.99 -3.91 25.52
CA ARG A 242 -3.40 -3.34 24.22
C ARG A 242 -4.74 -3.89 23.74
N LEU A 243 -5.04 -5.15 24.04
CA LEU A 243 -6.27 -5.81 23.65
C LEU A 243 -7.37 -5.75 24.73
N LEU A 244 -7.07 -5.20 25.92
CA LEU A 244 -8.04 -5.07 27.01
C LEU A 244 -9.14 -4.04 26.65
N PRO A 245 -10.44 -4.42 26.66
CA PRO A 245 -11.52 -3.52 26.27
C PRO A 245 -11.56 -2.21 27.07
N GLN A 246 -11.26 -2.25 28.37
CA GLN A 246 -11.22 -1.08 29.25
C GLN A 246 -10.14 -0.08 28.84
N ASN A 247 -8.94 -0.56 28.46
CA ASN A 247 -7.85 0.29 28.00
C ASN A 247 -8.13 0.86 26.60
N ILE A 248 -8.75 0.06 25.73
CA ILE A 248 -9.20 0.54 24.40
C ILE A 248 -10.21 1.69 24.56
N ALA A 249 -11.15 1.57 25.50
CA ALA A 249 -12.16 2.60 25.75
C ALA A 249 -11.56 3.90 26.31
N ALA A 250 -10.45 3.81 27.05
CA ALA A 250 -9.72 4.96 27.60
C ALA A 250 -8.65 5.53 26.64
N ASP A 251 -8.45 4.94 25.46
CA ASP A 251 -7.37 5.29 24.55
C ASP A 251 -7.55 6.69 23.93
N SER A 252 -6.70 7.64 24.33
CA SER A 252 -6.71 9.01 23.81
C SER A 252 -6.56 9.09 22.28
N SER A 253 -5.88 8.13 21.65
CA SER A 253 -5.74 8.11 20.18
C SER A 253 -7.07 7.80 19.47
N ILE A 254 -7.95 7.01 20.09
CA ILE A 254 -9.28 6.72 19.55
C ILE A 254 -10.19 7.94 19.71
N ASP A 255 -10.18 8.59 20.88
CA ASP A 255 -10.91 9.83 21.12
C ASP A 255 -10.50 10.92 20.11
N TYR A 256 -9.19 11.10 19.91
CA TYR A 256 -8.65 12.02 18.90
C TYR A 256 -9.18 11.74 17.49
N ARG A 257 -9.19 10.47 17.05
CA ARG A 257 -9.76 10.07 15.74
C ARG A 257 -11.25 10.36 15.64
N ILE A 258 -12.02 10.09 16.70
CA ILE A 258 -13.47 10.39 16.73
C ILE A 258 -13.71 11.89 16.54
N LYS A 259 -12.93 12.75 17.21
CA LYS A 259 -13.02 14.21 17.05
C LYS A 259 -12.69 14.64 15.62
N ILE A 260 -11.65 14.05 15.03
CA ILE A 260 -11.29 14.27 13.62
C ILE A 260 -12.44 13.88 12.71
N TRP A 261 -13.00 12.68 12.88
CA TRP A 261 -14.09 12.18 12.04
C TRP A 261 -15.35 13.05 12.15
N LYS A 262 -15.73 13.47 13.36
CA LYS A 262 -16.84 14.42 13.57
C LYS A 262 -16.58 15.73 12.82
N THR A 263 -15.38 16.27 12.92
CA THR A 263 -14.98 17.50 12.21
C THR A 263 -15.02 17.31 10.69
N SER A 264 -14.50 16.19 10.19
CA SER A 264 -14.55 15.83 8.77
C SER A 264 -15.98 15.76 8.25
N LEU A 265 -16.94 15.24 9.03
CA LEU A 265 -18.35 15.22 8.63
C LEU A 265 -18.94 16.63 8.51
N TYR A 266 -18.53 17.58 9.35
CA TYR A 266 -18.92 18.99 9.20
C TYR A 266 -18.34 19.62 7.93
N ILE A 267 -17.07 19.34 7.62
CA ILE A 267 -16.42 19.80 6.37
C ILE A 267 -17.17 19.23 5.16
N ILE A 268 -17.48 17.93 5.16
CA ILE A 268 -18.18 17.24 4.07
C ILE A 268 -19.57 17.85 3.83
N LYS A 269 -20.30 18.23 4.89
CA LYS A 269 -21.63 18.81 4.76
C LYS A 269 -21.63 20.06 3.86
N ASN A 270 -20.57 20.85 3.87
CA ASN A 270 -20.43 22.05 3.06
C ASN A 270 -19.78 21.77 1.68
N ASN A 271 -19.14 20.61 1.50
CA ASN A 271 -18.30 20.29 0.34
C ASN A 271 -18.62 18.91 -0.27
N LEU A 272 -19.89 18.50 -0.24
CA LEU A 272 -20.28 17.09 -0.47
C LEU A 272 -19.91 16.54 -1.85
N ILE A 273 -19.98 17.37 -2.90
CA ILE A 273 -19.85 16.90 -4.28
C ILE A 273 -18.38 16.71 -4.67
N LEU A 274 -17.55 17.73 -4.47
CA LEU A 274 -16.16 17.80 -4.96
C LEU A 274 -15.11 17.75 -3.86
N GLY A 275 -15.50 17.86 -2.58
CA GLY A 275 -14.57 17.92 -1.46
C GLY A 275 -13.83 19.25 -1.38
N ILE A 276 -12.83 19.30 -0.49
CA ILE A 276 -12.01 20.49 -0.21
C ILE A 276 -10.67 20.53 -0.96
N GLY A 277 -10.37 19.52 -1.78
CA GLY A 277 -9.08 19.36 -2.43
C GLY A 277 -8.14 18.46 -1.65
N GLN A 278 -7.27 17.73 -2.35
CA GLN A 278 -6.32 16.81 -1.73
C GLN A 278 -5.25 17.55 -0.92
N GLY A 279 -4.93 17.04 0.27
CA GLY A 279 -3.84 17.58 1.09
C GLY A 279 -4.15 18.92 1.77
N THR A 280 -5.43 19.30 1.86
CA THR A 280 -5.88 20.56 2.48
C THR A 280 -6.45 20.38 3.89
N VAL A 281 -6.65 19.12 4.32
CA VAL A 281 -7.25 18.75 5.61
C VAL A 281 -6.58 19.42 6.81
N TRP A 282 -5.25 19.54 6.80
CA TRP A 282 -4.48 20.08 7.91
C TRP A 282 -4.80 21.56 8.20
N GLU A 283 -5.21 22.32 7.19
CA GLU A 283 -5.62 23.72 7.33
C GLU A 283 -7.12 23.81 7.66
N GLN A 284 -7.93 22.91 7.11
CA GLN A 284 -9.39 22.95 7.25
C GLN A 284 -9.90 22.42 8.60
N ILE A 285 -9.28 21.38 9.18
CA ILE A 285 -9.74 20.83 10.46
C ILE A 285 -9.74 21.88 11.60
N PRO A 286 -8.66 22.67 11.80
CA PRO A 286 -8.63 23.69 12.86
C PRO A 286 -9.68 24.80 12.72
N ILE A 287 -10.12 25.07 11.49
CA ILE A 287 -11.16 26.07 11.20
C ILE A 287 -12.54 25.52 11.60
N TYR A 288 -12.81 24.25 11.31
CA TYR A 288 -14.11 23.62 11.52
C TYR A 288 -14.31 23.02 12.93
N SER A 289 -13.24 22.92 13.73
CA SER A 289 -13.28 22.31 15.06
C SER A 289 -13.01 23.32 16.17
N ASN A 290 -13.76 23.23 17.27
CA ASN A 290 -13.49 24.01 18.49
C ASN A 290 -12.43 23.36 19.39
N GLU A 291 -12.17 22.06 19.24
CA GLU A 291 -11.29 21.28 20.12
C GLU A 291 -9.91 21.01 19.48
N LEU A 292 -9.92 20.56 18.23
CA LEU A 292 -8.72 20.37 17.41
C LEU A 292 -8.27 21.70 16.83
N LYS A 293 -7.31 22.37 17.47
CA LYS A 293 -6.67 23.60 16.94
C LYS A 293 -5.23 23.39 16.46
N ALA A 294 -4.63 22.26 16.80
CA ALA A 294 -3.30 21.87 16.35
C ALA A 294 -3.31 21.26 14.95
N TYR A 295 -2.12 21.11 14.36
CA TYR A 295 -1.92 20.50 13.05
C TYR A 295 -2.41 19.05 13.00
N VAL A 296 -3.29 18.74 12.05
CA VAL A 296 -3.81 17.39 11.80
C VAL A 296 -3.43 16.94 10.40
N SER A 297 -2.48 16.02 10.29
CA SER A 297 -1.93 15.61 8.98
C SER A 297 -2.94 14.88 8.08
N HIS A 298 -3.85 14.10 8.66
CA HIS A 298 -4.82 13.28 7.92
C HIS A 298 -6.01 12.82 8.77
N VAL A 299 -7.05 12.31 8.13
CA VAL A 299 -8.35 11.94 8.73
C VAL A 299 -8.32 10.57 9.45
N HIS A 300 -7.21 9.83 9.37
CA HIS A 300 -7.08 8.48 9.96
C HIS A 300 -8.18 7.48 9.52
N ASN A 301 -8.71 7.64 8.30
CA ASN A 301 -9.60 6.69 7.65
C ASN A 301 -9.55 6.97 6.15
N ILE A 302 -9.13 6.01 5.32
CA ILE A 302 -8.90 6.25 3.88
C ILE A 302 -10.19 6.61 3.13
N TYR A 303 -11.34 6.09 3.57
CA TYR A 303 -12.62 6.33 2.92
C TYR A 303 -13.14 7.71 3.26
N LEU A 304 -13.09 8.08 4.55
CA LEU A 304 -13.47 9.41 5.00
C LEU A 304 -12.50 10.47 4.46
N GLN A 305 -11.19 10.19 4.45
CA GLN A 305 -10.17 11.03 3.82
C GLN A 305 -10.54 11.28 2.35
N ARG A 306 -10.86 10.23 1.59
CA ARG A 306 -11.21 10.39 0.18
C ARG A 306 -12.49 11.19 -0.03
N LEU A 307 -13.49 10.99 0.84
CA LEU A 307 -14.73 11.76 0.83
C LEU A 307 -14.50 13.24 1.15
N VAL A 308 -13.66 13.55 2.13
CA VAL A 308 -13.28 14.93 2.47
C VAL A 308 -12.54 15.58 1.31
N ASP A 309 -11.52 14.91 0.76
CA ASP A 309 -10.64 15.50 -0.26
C ASP A 309 -11.36 15.69 -1.61
N THR A 310 -12.18 14.72 -2.01
CA THR A 310 -12.70 14.62 -3.39
C THR A 310 -14.22 14.49 -3.50
N GLY A 311 -14.94 14.59 -2.38
CA GLY A 311 -16.39 14.48 -2.33
C GLY A 311 -16.91 13.11 -2.75
N ILE A 312 -18.23 13.02 -2.91
CA ILE A 312 -18.93 11.77 -3.23
C ILE A 312 -18.51 11.22 -4.61
N VAL A 313 -18.15 12.11 -5.54
CA VAL A 313 -17.70 11.72 -6.88
C VAL A 313 -16.38 10.97 -6.80
N GLY A 314 -15.38 11.54 -6.13
CA GLY A 314 -14.08 10.90 -5.99
C GLY A 314 -14.09 9.68 -5.06
N LEU A 315 -14.94 9.66 -4.03
CA LEU A 315 -15.18 8.45 -3.23
C LEU A 315 -15.78 7.32 -4.09
N SER A 316 -16.79 7.60 -4.91
CA SER A 316 -17.43 6.59 -5.77
C SER A 316 -16.44 5.98 -6.77
N LEU A 317 -15.55 6.80 -7.32
CA LEU A 317 -14.46 6.33 -8.18
C LEU A 317 -13.44 5.49 -7.42
N PHE A 318 -13.11 5.88 -6.18
CA PHE A 318 -12.21 5.10 -5.32
C PHE A 318 -12.80 3.73 -4.95
N ILE A 319 -14.08 3.65 -4.60
CA ILE A 319 -14.78 2.38 -4.35
C ILE A 319 -14.84 1.52 -5.63
N SER A 320 -15.06 2.15 -6.79
CA SER A 320 -15.04 1.46 -8.09
C SER A 320 -13.65 0.90 -8.40
N PHE A 321 -12.59 1.64 -8.07
CA PHE A 321 -11.21 1.17 -8.18
C PHE A 321 -10.90 -0.01 -7.25
N ILE A 322 -11.34 0.07 -6.00
CA ILE A 322 -11.26 -1.03 -5.03
C ILE A 322 -11.92 -2.28 -5.63
N LYS A 323 -13.16 -2.17 -6.10
CA LYS A 323 -13.89 -3.29 -6.72
C LYS A 323 -13.19 -3.84 -7.97
N TYR A 324 -12.63 -2.96 -8.79
CA TYR A 324 -11.87 -3.35 -9.99
C TYR A 324 -10.63 -4.18 -9.62
N LEU A 325 -9.83 -3.70 -8.68
CA LEU A 325 -8.63 -4.42 -8.22
C LEU A 325 -8.98 -5.76 -7.58
N TRP A 326 -10.02 -5.80 -6.73
CA TRP A 326 -10.51 -7.05 -6.15
C TRP A 326 -10.81 -8.09 -7.23
N ASN A 327 -11.54 -7.71 -8.26
CA ASN A 327 -11.90 -8.63 -9.35
C ASN A 327 -10.67 -9.08 -10.14
N LYS A 328 -9.71 -8.19 -10.41
CA LYS A 328 -8.47 -8.53 -11.10
C LYS A 328 -7.63 -9.52 -10.30
N ILE A 329 -7.34 -9.21 -9.04
CA ILE A 329 -6.54 -10.07 -8.15
C ILE A 329 -7.25 -11.42 -7.95
N LYS A 330 -8.57 -11.42 -7.72
CA LYS A 330 -9.36 -12.63 -7.48
C LYS A 330 -9.25 -13.65 -8.61
N LEU A 331 -9.22 -13.21 -9.88
CA LEU A 331 -9.10 -14.13 -11.02
C LEU A 331 -7.78 -14.89 -10.98
N ASP A 332 -6.66 -14.21 -10.77
CA ASP A 332 -5.32 -14.84 -10.72
C ASP A 332 -5.06 -15.61 -9.41
N VAL A 333 -5.80 -15.30 -8.34
CA VAL A 333 -5.68 -15.99 -7.04
C VAL A 333 -6.19 -17.42 -7.12
N PHE A 334 -7.26 -17.68 -7.89
CA PHE A 334 -7.77 -19.04 -8.05
C PHE A 334 -6.81 -19.95 -8.82
N ASP A 335 -5.92 -19.36 -9.62
CA ASP A 335 -4.81 -20.07 -10.27
C ASP A 335 -3.63 -20.33 -9.31
N ASN A 336 -3.75 -19.96 -8.03
CA ASN A 336 -2.73 -20.13 -6.97
C ASN A 336 -1.37 -19.53 -7.32
N LYS A 337 -1.31 -18.43 -8.09
CA LYS A 337 -0.06 -17.72 -8.33
C LYS A 337 0.41 -17.06 -7.03
N ASP A 338 1.68 -17.24 -6.67
CA ASP A 338 2.23 -16.69 -5.42
C ASP A 338 2.00 -15.18 -5.29
N ILE A 339 2.27 -14.45 -6.38
CA ILE A 339 2.11 -13.00 -6.39
C ILE A 339 0.67 -12.55 -6.17
N SER A 340 -0.33 -13.28 -6.71
CA SER A 340 -1.73 -12.92 -6.57
C SER A 340 -2.22 -13.19 -5.14
N LEU A 341 -1.77 -14.28 -4.51
CA LEU A 341 -2.02 -14.55 -3.09
C LEU A 341 -1.41 -13.49 -2.18
N ILE A 342 -0.16 -13.09 -2.42
CA ILE A 342 0.49 -12.00 -1.67
C ILE A 342 -0.28 -10.69 -1.86
N SER A 343 -0.64 -10.38 -3.11
CA SER A 343 -1.39 -9.17 -3.46
C SER A 343 -2.76 -9.15 -2.79
N MET A 344 -3.47 -10.28 -2.76
CA MET A 344 -4.77 -10.40 -2.10
C MET A 344 -4.66 -10.19 -0.60
N GLY A 345 -3.69 -10.85 0.05
CA GLY A 345 -3.41 -10.64 1.46
C GLY A 345 -3.10 -9.17 1.75
N PHE A 346 -2.18 -8.57 1.00
CA PHE A 346 -1.79 -7.18 1.23
C PHE A 346 -2.94 -6.20 0.92
N TYR A 347 -3.77 -6.51 -0.07
CA TYR A 347 -4.96 -5.74 -0.36
C TYR A 347 -5.95 -5.73 0.81
N ILE A 348 -6.18 -6.89 1.46
CA ILE A 348 -6.97 -6.97 2.70
C ILE A 348 -6.32 -6.16 3.82
N VAL A 349 -4.99 -6.24 3.98
CA VAL A 349 -4.27 -5.43 4.96
C VAL A 349 -4.58 -3.94 4.80
N LEU A 350 -4.52 -3.44 3.57
CA LEU A 350 -4.76 -2.03 3.26
C LEU A 350 -6.21 -1.62 3.53
N LEU A 351 -7.19 -2.46 3.16
CA LEU A 351 -8.61 -2.16 3.39
C LEU A 351 -8.96 -2.15 4.88
N VAL A 352 -8.44 -3.12 5.65
CA VAL A 352 -8.67 -3.21 7.09
C VAL A 352 -7.98 -2.07 7.82
N ASN A 353 -6.69 -1.84 7.56
CA ASN A 353 -5.98 -0.71 8.18
C ASN A 353 -6.64 0.62 7.81
N GLY A 354 -7.11 0.73 6.57
CA GLY A 354 -7.79 1.90 6.02
C GLY A 354 -9.04 2.35 6.79
N LEU A 355 -9.65 1.49 7.59
CA LEU A 355 -10.79 1.85 8.43
C LEU A 355 -10.39 2.71 9.63
N LEU A 356 -9.16 2.55 10.13
CA LEU A 356 -8.69 3.14 11.38
C LEU A 356 -7.44 4.02 11.22
N ASP A 357 -6.81 4.01 10.03
CA ASP A 357 -5.71 4.91 9.70
C ASP A 357 -5.64 5.17 8.19
N ALA A 358 -4.94 6.23 7.78
CA ALA A 358 -4.75 6.58 6.36
C ALA A 358 -3.39 6.13 5.80
N VAL A 359 -2.80 5.09 6.41
CA VAL A 359 -1.42 4.61 6.14
C VAL A 359 -1.19 4.21 4.68
N SER A 360 -2.23 3.78 3.96
CA SER A 360 -2.12 3.43 2.54
C SER A 360 -1.68 4.60 1.64
N PHE A 361 -1.85 5.85 2.10
CA PHE A 361 -1.45 7.05 1.36
C PHE A 361 -0.07 7.58 1.72
N GLN A 362 0.52 7.09 2.82
CA GLN A 362 1.87 7.45 3.24
C GLN A 362 2.90 7.07 2.17
N GLU A 363 3.88 7.95 1.99
CA GLU A 363 4.77 7.97 0.82
C GLU A 363 5.51 6.64 0.67
N GLN A 364 6.06 6.09 1.75
CA GLN A 364 6.83 4.85 1.74
C GLN A 364 5.96 3.64 1.36
N ILE A 365 4.83 3.43 2.04
CA ILE A 365 3.93 2.29 1.78
C ILE A 365 3.35 2.36 0.39
N SER A 366 3.02 3.57 -0.08
CA SER A 366 2.41 3.74 -1.39
C SER A 366 3.29 3.23 -2.53
N ILE A 367 4.64 3.29 -2.43
CA ILE A 367 5.53 2.73 -3.45
C ILE A 367 5.26 1.22 -3.63
N PHE A 368 5.18 0.48 -2.52
CA PHE A 368 4.87 -0.95 -2.55
C PHE A 368 3.44 -1.20 -3.04
N VAL A 369 2.46 -0.43 -2.56
CA VAL A 369 1.06 -0.54 -3.01
C VAL A 369 0.96 -0.41 -4.52
N TRP A 370 1.54 0.65 -5.10
CA TRP A 370 1.45 0.94 -6.53
C TRP A 370 2.30 -0.02 -7.39
N THR A 371 3.39 -0.58 -6.85
CA THR A 371 4.10 -1.68 -7.50
C THR A 371 3.25 -2.94 -7.57
N PHE A 372 2.64 -3.37 -6.46
CA PHE A 372 1.80 -4.57 -6.45
C PHE A 372 0.55 -4.38 -7.33
N ILE A 373 -0.08 -3.21 -7.32
CA ILE A 373 -1.17 -2.88 -8.26
C ILE A 373 -0.65 -3.01 -9.70
N GLY A 374 0.50 -2.42 -10.04
CA GLY A 374 1.08 -2.50 -11.37
C GLY A 374 1.33 -3.94 -11.82
N ILE A 375 1.84 -4.80 -10.95
CA ILE A 375 2.07 -6.21 -11.25
C ILE A 375 0.76 -6.94 -11.56
N ASN A 376 -0.31 -6.72 -10.79
CA ASN A 376 -1.62 -7.35 -11.04
C ASN A 376 -2.36 -6.77 -12.25
N LEU A 377 -1.98 -5.57 -12.71
CA LEU A 377 -2.52 -4.97 -13.94
C LEU A 377 -1.71 -5.33 -15.18
N THR A 378 -0.60 -6.07 -15.03
CA THR A 378 0.24 -6.52 -16.15
C THR A 378 -0.64 -7.19 -17.19
N VAL A 379 -0.83 -6.48 -18.31
CA VAL A 379 -1.53 -7.01 -19.46
C VAL A 379 -0.67 -8.15 -19.98
N THR A 380 -1.09 -9.39 -19.72
CA THR A 380 -0.51 -10.56 -20.37
C THR A 380 -0.59 -10.27 -21.87
N LYS A 381 0.55 -10.11 -22.53
CA LYS A 381 0.68 -9.88 -23.99
C LYS A 381 0.22 -11.11 -24.81
N VAL A 382 -0.90 -11.69 -24.44
CA VAL A 382 -1.47 -12.88 -25.08
C VAL A 382 -2.42 -12.48 -26.20
N TYR A 383 -3.00 -11.27 -26.18
CA TYR A 383 -3.97 -10.87 -27.21
C TYR A 383 -3.37 -10.22 -28.47
N ASN A 384 -2.33 -9.39 -28.36
CA ASN A 384 -1.82 -8.68 -29.55
C ASN A 384 -0.97 -9.55 -30.50
N LEU A 385 -0.34 -10.62 -30.02
CA LEU A 385 0.34 -11.57 -30.90
C LEU A 385 -0.65 -12.44 -31.66
N SER A 386 -1.86 -12.65 -31.14
CA SER A 386 -2.91 -13.39 -31.86
C SER A 386 -3.54 -12.55 -32.97
N GLU A 387 -3.76 -11.25 -32.76
CA GLU A 387 -4.24 -10.35 -33.82
C GLU A 387 -3.17 -10.03 -34.87
N GLU A 388 -1.91 -9.79 -34.48
CA GLU A 388 -0.83 -9.58 -35.47
C GLU A 388 -0.56 -10.84 -36.30
N ASN A 389 -0.61 -12.03 -35.69
CA ASN A 389 -0.43 -13.28 -36.44
C ASN A 389 -1.66 -13.65 -37.27
N TYR A 390 -2.88 -13.34 -36.80
CA TYR A 390 -4.10 -13.52 -37.58
C TYR A 390 -4.12 -12.57 -38.79
N ASN A 391 -3.82 -11.29 -38.59
CA ASN A 391 -3.78 -10.29 -39.65
C ASN A 391 -2.68 -10.58 -40.68
N ARG A 392 -1.50 -11.05 -40.24
CA ARG A 392 -0.44 -11.52 -41.17
C ARG A 392 -0.82 -12.80 -41.92
N ALA A 393 -1.56 -13.72 -41.28
CA ALA A 393 -2.03 -14.94 -41.94
C ALA A 393 -3.10 -14.65 -42.99
N THR A 394 -3.96 -13.65 -42.75
CA THR A 394 -4.94 -13.17 -43.73
C THR A 394 -4.29 -12.40 -44.88
N GLU A 395 -3.31 -11.52 -44.62
CA GLU A 395 -2.61 -10.79 -45.70
C GLU A 395 -1.80 -11.72 -46.62
N HIS A 396 -1.23 -12.80 -46.09
CA HIS A 396 -0.53 -13.80 -46.91
C HIS A 396 -1.45 -14.74 -47.71
N THR A 397 -2.72 -14.87 -47.33
CA THR A 397 -3.70 -15.68 -48.09
C THR A 397 -4.33 -14.90 -49.25
N PHE A 398 -4.44 -13.56 -49.15
CA PHE A 398 -4.96 -12.72 -50.23
C PHE A 398 -3.93 -12.32 -51.30
N THR A 399 -2.63 -12.56 -51.08
CA THR A 399 -1.55 -12.20 -52.03
C THR A 399 -1.08 -13.35 -52.92
N LYS A 400 -1.73 -14.52 -52.83
CA LYS A 400 -1.39 -15.73 -53.62
C LYS A 400 -2.50 -16.18 -54.59
N SER A 401 -3.50 -15.34 -54.84
CA SER A 401 -4.66 -15.70 -55.68
C SER A 401 -4.80 -14.87 -56.97
N ASP A 402 -3.74 -14.18 -57.42
CA ASP A 402 -3.72 -13.48 -58.71
C ASP A 402 -2.64 -14.05 -59.64
#